data_AF-A0A0V8HZ78-F1
#
_entry.id   AF-A0A0V8HZ78-F1
#
_cell.length_a   1.000
_cell.length_b   1.000
_cell.length_c   1.000
_cell.angle_alpha   90.00
_cell.angle_beta   90.00
_cell.angle_gamma   90.00
#
_symmetry.space_group_name_H-M   'P 1'
#
loop_
_entity.id
_entity.type
_entity.pdbx_description
1 polymer ?
#
loop_
_entity_poly.entity_id
_entity_poly.type
_entity_poly.pdbx_seq_one_letter_code
_entity_poly.pdbx_strand_id
1 'polypeptide(L)'
;MASTLIDAQDKSIEDFVGDKRTHIVDGHLQNNNKYVAERAESLVGRAKTRYGEMTSGRLSTAQLGRWKAEFELRAGLRFSVSEECPACGKLGLLEAEDVENMRIETSGYSEDDYTVMGLADAAADYFVCGHCQLVLDGYELLVAAGIEPVFEVEDDDFIEQLSGEPDYGNE
;
A
#
# COMPACT_ATOMS: atom_id res chain seq x y z
N MET A 1 1.83 11.25 -6.29
CA MET A 1 2.15 10.37 -7.42
C MET A 1 2.34 11.22 -8.68
N ALA A 2 3.59 11.53 -9.05
CA ALA A 2 3.92 12.27 -10.28
C ALA A 2 5.34 11.94 -10.80
N SER A 3 5.92 10.80 -10.41
CA SER A 3 7.23 10.36 -10.94
C SER A 3 7.15 9.10 -11.80
N THR A 4 6.04 8.35 -11.80
CA THR A 4 5.91 7.13 -12.62
C THR A 4 5.60 7.41 -14.10
N LEU A 5 5.36 8.68 -14.47
CA LEU A 5 5.12 9.11 -15.87
C LEU A 5 6.35 9.71 -16.56
N ILE A 6 7.49 9.84 -15.86
CA ILE A 6 8.68 10.54 -16.38
C ILE A 6 9.66 9.57 -17.05
N ASP A 7 9.80 8.33 -16.57
CA ASP A 7 10.71 7.34 -17.16
C ASP A 7 10.20 6.72 -18.47
N ALA A 8 8.89 6.83 -18.77
CA ALA A 8 8.31 6.31 -20.01
C ALA A 8 8.53 7.23 -21.23
N GLN A 9 9.12 8.41 -21.06
CA GLN A 9 9.26 9.41 -22.13
C GLN A 9 10.69 9.85 -22.46
N ASP A 10 11.74 9.26 -21.87
CA ASP A 10 13.14 9.69 -22.07
C ASP A 10 13.32 11.22 -21.83
N LYS A 11 12.55 11.79 -20.90
CA LYS A 11 12.58 13.22 -20.59
C LYS A 11 13.06 13.43 -19.16
N SER A 12 14.02 14.31 -19.02
CA SER A 12 14.59 14.71 -17.74
C SER A 12 13.71 15.78 -17.07
N ILE A 13 13.84 15.97 -15.76
CA ILE A 13 13.19 17.08 -15.02
C ILE A 13 13.58 18.44 -15.63
N GLU A 14 14.74 18.52 -16.27
CA GLU A 14 15.25 19.71 -16.96
C GLU A 14 14.34 20.13 -18.12
N ASP A 15 13.69 19.18 -18.78
CA ASP A 15 12.79 19.41 -19.91
C ASP A 15 11.44 20.01 -19.49
N PHE A 16 11.06 19.87 -18.21
CA PHE A 16 9.79 20.38 -17.68
C PHE A 16 9.92 21.68 -16.89
N VAL A 17 11.06 21.93 -16.25
CA VAL A 17 11.20 23.06 -15.30
C VAL A 17 12.22 24.12 -15.76
N GLY A 18 13.06 23.77 -16.74
CA GLY A 18 14.17 24.58 -17.20
C GLY A 18 15.35 24.60 -16.21
N ASP A 19 16.56 24.55 -16.75
CA ASP A 19 17.86 24.39 -16.09
C ASP A 19 18.07 25.24 -14.81
N LYS A 20 17.45 26.42 -14.75
CA LYS A 20 17.55 27.34 -13.60
C LYS A 20 16.76 26.92 -12.36
N ARG A 21 15.88 25.91 -12.44
CA ARG A 21 15.00 25.49 -11.33
C ARG A 21 15.12 24.01 -10.96
N THR A 22 15.83 23.22 -11.77
CA THR A 22 16.08 21.78 -11.53
C THR A 22 16.68 21.53 -10.15
N HIS A 23 17.68 22.31 -9.74
CA HIS A 23 18.34 22.16 -8.44
C HIS A 23 17.45 22.49 -7.22
N ILE A 24 16.43 23.33 -7.39
CA ILE A 24 15.47 23.67 -6.32
C ILE A 24 14.45 22.55 -6.15
N VAL A 25 13.94 22.02 -7.27
CA VAL A 25 12.99 20.90 -7.27
C VAL A 25 13.67 19.64 -6.74
N ASP A 26 14.89 19.32 -7.20
CA ASP A 26 15.68 18.20 -6.68
C ASP A 26 15.97 18.34 -5.19
N GLY A 27 16.33 19.56 -4.74
CA GLY A 27 16.48 19.85 -3.30
C GLY A 27 15.20 19.66 -2.49
N HIS A 28 14.03 20.01 -3.03
CA HIS A 28 12.75 19.76 -2.36
C HIS A 28 12.38 18.28 -2.34
N LEU A 29 12.64 17.53 -3.41
CA LEU A 29 12.38 16.10 -3.50
C LEU A 29 13.29 15.30 -2.56
N GLN A 30 14.59 15.60 -2.53
CA GLN A 30 15.54 14.96 -1.61
C GLN A 30 15.21 15.24 -0.15
N ASN A 31 14.84 16.49 0.18
CA ASN A 31 14.41 16.84 1.54
C ASN A 31 13.10 16.15 1.92
N ASN A 32 12.17 15.98 0.97
CA ASN A 32 10.93 15.24 1.18
C ASN A 32 11.22 13.75 1.45
N ASN A 33 12.01 13.10 0.58
CA ASN A 33 12.39 11.69 0.76
C ASN A 33 13.09 11.43 2.11
N LYS A 34 14.02 12.31 2.50
CA LYS A 34 14.67 12.23 3.80
C LYS A 34 13.66 12.38 4.95
N TYR A 35 12.77 13.36 4.85
CA TYR A 35 11.73 13.59 5.86
C TYR A 35 10.79 12.38 6.00
N VAL A 36 10.36 11.78 4.89
CA VAL A 36 9.53 10.57 4.88
C VAL A 36 10.27 9.41 5.55
N ALA A 37 11.53 9.19 5.21
CA ALA A 37 12.35 8.12 5.81
C ALA A 37 12.50 8.30 7.33
N GLU A 38 12.87 9.50 7.79
CA GLU A 38 12.99 9.82 9.22
C GLU A 38 11.64 9.67 9.95
N ARG A 39 10.54 10.05 9.28
CA ARG A 39 9.19 9.89 9.82
C ARG A 39 8.80 8.41 9.95
N ALA A 40 9.06 7.59 8.93
CA ALA A 40 8.81 6.15 8.96
C ALA A 40 9.62 5.48 10.06
N GLU A 41 10.92 5.77 10.17
CA GLU A 41 11.80 5.26 11.23
C GLU A 41 11.27 5.63 12.63
N SER A 42 10.86 6.89 12.82
CA SER A 42 10.27 7.36 14.08
C SER A 42 8.95 6.66 14.43
N LEU A 43 8.09 6.39 13.44
CA LEU A 43 6.83 5.66 13.65
C LEU A 43 7.10 4.20 14.05
N VAL A 44 7.95 3.52 13.29
CA VAL A 44 8.35 2.12 13.54
C VAL A 44 9.06 1.98 14.88
N GLY A 45 9.98 2.89 15.20
CA GLY A 45 10.71 2.91 16.47
C GLY A 45 9.78 3.09 17.68
N ARG A 46 8.80 3.99 17.59
CA ARG A 46 7.79 4.15 18.65
C ARG A 46 6.92 2.91 18.80
N ALA A 47 6.52 2.28 17.70
CA ALA A 47 5.74 1.04 17.74
C ALA A 47 6.52 -0.12 18.37
N LYS A 48 7.82 -0.26 18.05
CA LYS A 48 8.75 -1.21 18.69
C LYS A 48 8.80 -1.03 20.21
N THR A 49 9.00 0.21 20.66
CA THR A 49 9.05 0.53 22.09
C THR A 49 7.73 0.19 22.78
N ARG A 50 6.59 0.62 22.24
CA ARG A 50 5.26 0.31 22.80
C ARG A 50 5.01 -1.20 22.88
N TYR A 51 5.39 -1.95 21.86
CA TYR A 51 5.27 -3.41 21.85
C TYR A 51 6.14 -4.06 22.92
N GLY A 52 7.37 -3.57 23.11
CA GLY A 52 8.25 -4.00 24.19
C GLY A 52 7.66 -3.73 25.58
N GLU A 53 7.06 -2.56 25.80
CA GLU A 53 6.36 -2.23 27.04
C GLU A 53 5.13 -3.10 27.28
N MET A 54 4.34 -3.36 26.23
CA MET A 54 3.18 -4.23 26.29
C MET A 54 3.56 -5.66 26.68
N THR A 55 4.52 -6.25 25.96
CA THR A 55 4.96 -7.63 26.16
C THR A 55 5.69 -7.85 27.49
N SER A 56 6.35 -6.80 28.02
CA SER A 56 6.96 -6.84 29.36
C SER A 56 6.00 -6.49 30.50
N GLY A 57 4.72 -6.24 30.21
CA GLY A 57 3.70 -5.93 31.23
C GLY A 57 3.93 -4.58 31.93
N ARG A 58 4.66 -3.66 31.29
CA ARG A 58 4.97 -2.33 31.85
C ARG A 58 3.92 -1.27 31.57
N LEU A 59 2.95 -1.56 30.70
CA LEU A 59 1.84 -0.66 30.43
C LEU A 59 0.90 -0.58 31.64
N SER A 60 0.51 0.64 31.99
CA SER A 60 -0.53 0.87 32.99
C SER A 60 -1.90 0.36 32.50
N THR A 61 -2.81 0.09 33.44
CA THR A 61 -4.20 -0.30 33.13
C THR A 61 -4.90 0.71 32.22
N ALA A 62 -4.62 2.01 32.39
CA ALA A 62 -5.17 3.06 31.55
C ALA A 62 -4.64 3.01 30.10
N GLN A 63 -3.37 2.64 29.91
CA GLN A 63 -2.80 2.46 28.57
C GLN A 63 -3.35 1.21 27.90
N LEU A 64 -3.47 0.10 28.64
CA LEU A 64 -4.09 -1.13 28.13
C LEU A 64 -5.56 -0.92 27.74
N GLY A 65 -6.33 -0.16 28.53
CA GLY A 65 -7.71 0.16 28.20
C GLY A 65 -7.89 1.07 26.99
N ARG A 66 -6.81 1.69 26.48
CA ARG A 66 -6.81 2.48 25.22
C ARG A 66 -6.16 1.71 24.07
N TRP A 67 -5.75 0.47 24.29
CA TRP A 67 -5.14 -0.35 23.25
C TRP A 67 -6.22 -0.74 22.26
N LYS A 68 -6.10 -0.27 21.02
CA LYS A 68 -7.11 -0.50 20.00
C LYS A 68 -6.94 -1.87 19.37
N ALA A 69 -8.02 -2.51 19.01
CA ALA A 69 -7.95 -3.65 18.10
C ALA A 69 -7.61 -3.19 16.68
N GLU A 70 -7.17 -4.12 15.83
CA GLU A 70 -6.86 -3.85 14.42
C GLU A 70 -8.04 -3.22 13.67
N PHE A 71 -9.26 -3.73 13.89
CA PHE A 71 -10.46 -3.20 13.24
C PHE A 71 -10.81 -1.75 13.63
N GLU A 72 -10.29 -1.24 14.75
CA GLU A 72 -10.48 0.15 15.17
C GLU A 72 -9.42 1.09 14.60
N LEU A 73 -8.37 0.52 14.00
CA LEU A 73 -7.27 1.24 13.39
C LEU A 73 -7.36 1.27 11.87
N ARG A 74 -7.98 0.26 11.25
CA ARG A 74 -8.13 0.13 9.80
C ARG A 74 -8.75 1.38 9.15
N ALA A 75 -8.34 1.69 7.93
CA ALA A 75 -8.96 2.70 7.09
C ALA A 75 -10.30 2.23 6.53
N GLY A 76 -10.46 0.91 6.33
CA GLY A 76 -11.67 0.31 5.79
C GLY A 76 -11.77 0.47 4.28
N LEU A 77 -10.64 0.36 3.58
CA LEU A 77 -10.58 0.44 2.12
C LEU A 77 -11.10 -0.85 1.47
N ARG A 78 -11.38 -0.79 0.16
CA ARG A 78 -12.00 -1.89 -0.58
C ARG A 78 -11.20 -3.20 -0.51
N PHE A 79 -9.89 -3.12 -0.71
CA PHE A 79 -9.01 -4.28 -0.79
C PHE A 79 -8.09 -4.35 0.41
N SER A 80 -7.80 -5.56 0.89
CA SER A 80 -6.88 -5.73 2.01
C SER A 80 -6.18 -7.10 2.00
N VAL A 81 -4.95 -7.12 2.50
CA VAL A 81 -4.15 -8.35 2.67
C VAL A 81 -3.40 -8.31 4.00
N SER A 82 -3.06 -9.48 4.54
CA SER A 82 -2.20 -9.58 5.72
C SER A 82 -0.74 -9.40 5.33
N GLU A 83 -0.02 -8.52 6.03
CA GLU A 83 1.38 -8.19 5.73
C GLU A 83 2.22 -8.18 7.02
N GLU A 84 3.52 -8.50 6.95
CA GLU A 84 4.37 -8.55 8.14
C GLU A 84 4.67 -7.14 8.67
N CYS A 85 4.41 -6.91 9.96
CA CYS A 85 4.66 -5.61 10.56
C CYS A 85 6.16 -5.36 10.77
N PRO A 86 6.74 -4.28 10.21
CA PRO A 86 8.17 -3.96 10.36
C PRO A 86 8.57 -3.57 11.79
N ALA A 87 7.59 -3.33 12.67
CA ALA A 87 7.82 -3.02 14.07
C ALA A 87 7.91 -4.28 14.95
N CYS A 88 6.96 -5.22 14.84
CA CYS A 88 6.85 -6.33 15.77
C CYS A 88 6.93 -7.73 15.15
N GLY A 89 7.02 -7.84 13.81
CA GLY A 89 7.05 -9.12 13.10
C GLY A 89 5.76 -9.94 13.21
N LYS A 90 4.65 -9.31 13.61
CA LYS A 90 3.31 -9.91 13.58
C LYS A 90 2.58 -9.44 12.33
N LEU A 91 1.58 -10.20 11.91
CA LEU A 91 0.73 -9.78 10.81
C LEU A 91 -0.04 -8.52 11.20
N GLY A 92 -0.08 -7.57 10.28
CA GLY A 92 -1.00 -6.44 10.26
C GLY A 92 -1.84 -6.50 8.99
N LEU A 93 -2.62 -5.44 8.78
CA LEU A 93 -3.50 -5.29 7.62
C LEU A 93 -2.94 -4.20 6.71
N LEU A 94 -2.66 -4.55 5.46
CA LEU A 94 -2.34 -3.65 4.37
C LEU A 94 -3.63 -3.43 3.56
N GLU A 95 -3.98 -2.18 3.28
CA GLU A 95 -5.26 -1.80 2.65
C GLU A 95 -5.00 -0.91 1.42
N ALA A 96 -5.86 -1.07 0.41
CA ALA A 96 -5.86 -0.30 -0.83
C ALA A 96 -7.30 0.00 -1.28
N GLU A 97 -7.50 1.16 -1.92
CA GLU A 97 -8.80 1.54 -2.48
C GLU A 97 -8.92 1.17 -3.97
N ASP A 98 -7.88 1.49 -4.74
CA ASP A 98 -7.85 1.33 -6.19
C ASP A 98 -6.94 0.18 -6.63
N VAL A 99 -7.22 -0.35 -7.81
CA VAL A 99 -6.42 -1.39 -8.47
C VAL A 99 -6.01 -0.95 -9.88
N GLU A 100 -4.87 -1.45 -10.32
CA GLU A 100 -4.31 -1.27 -11.66
C GLU A 100 -3.99 -2.63 -12.28
N ASN A 101 -3.52 -2.64 -13.54
CA ASN A 101 -3.04 -3.86 -14.23
C ASN A 101 -4.01 -5.06 -14.19
N MET A 102 -5.31 -4.79 -14.35
CA MET A 102 -6.33 -5.84 -14.42
C MET A 102 -6.01 -6.82 -15.54
N ARG A 103 -6.11 -8.11 -15.24
CA ARG A 103 -5.84 -9.22 -16.17
C ARG A 103 -6.77 -10.39 -15.89
N ILE A 104 -7.05 -11.17 -16.93
CA ILE A 104 -7.76 -12.45 -16.80
C ILE A 104 -6.72 -13.56 -16.88
N GLU A 105 -6.67 -14.41 -15.88
CA GLU A 105 -5.87 -15.63 -15.90
C GLU A 105 -6.77 -16.86 -16.03
N THR A 106 -6.31 -17.83 -16.81
CA THR A 106 -6.98 -19.10 -17.02
C THR A 106 -6.08 -20.21 -16.49
N SER A 107 -6.54 -20.98 -15.50
CA SER A 107 -5.81 -22.13 -14.99
C SER A 107 -6.63 -23.41 -15.17
N GLY A 108 -6.00 -24.47 -15.68
CA GLY A 108 -6.71 -25.72 -15.99
C GLY A 108 -5.78 -26.79 -16.57
N TYR A 109 -6.18 -28.05 -16.43
CA TYR A 109 -5.42 -29.20 -16.94
C TYR A 109 -5.98 -29.74 -18.27
N SER A 110 -7.18 -29.32 -18.68
CA SER A 110 -7.83 -29.70 -19.95
C SER A 110 -8.82 -28.62 -20.43
N GLU A 111 -9.28 -28.74 -21.68
CA GLU A 111 -10.27 -27.82 -22.29
C GLU A 111 -11.64 -27.84 -21.60
N ASP A 112 -11.96 -28.90 -20.85
CA ASP A 112 -13.23 -29.07 -20.13
C ASP A 112 -13.14 -28.71 -18.63
N ASP A 113 -11.93 -28.44 -18.12
CA ASP A 113 -11.68 -28.21 -16.69
C ASP A 113 -10.68 -27.05 -16.52
N TYR A 114 -11.18 -25.84 -16.77
CA TYR A 114 -10.47 -24.60 -16.54
C TYR A 114 -11.27 -23.63 -15.67
N THR A 115 -10.55 -22.92 -14.81
CA THR A 115 -11.07 -21.80 -14.01
C THR A 115 -10.54 -20.50 -14.59
N VAL A 116 -11.43 -19.51 -14.71
CA VAL A 116 -11.11 -18.15 -15.13
C VAL A 116 -11.12 -17.29 -13.87
N MET A 117 -10.07 -16.51 -13.65
CA MET A 117 -9.94 -15.60 -12.51
C MET A 117 -9.57 -14.20 -13.00
N GLY A 118 -10.22 -13.19 -12.44
CA GLY A 118 -9.84 -11.80 -12.62
C GLY A 118 -8.83 -11.40 -11.55
N LEU A 119 -7.66 -10.92 -11.97
CA LEU A 119 -6.60 -10.45 -11.08
C LEU A 119 -6.30 -8.97 -11.35
N ALA A 120 -5.93 -8.24 -10.31
CA ALA A 120 -5.45 -6.87 -10.44
C ALA A 120 -4.38 -6.56 -9.38
N ASP A 121 -3.58 -5.53 -9.61
CA ASP A 121 -2.56 -5.07 -8.68
C ASP A 121 -3.14 -3.93 -7.83
N ALA A 122 -3.33 -4.16 -6.54
CA ALA A 122 -3.82 -3.16 -5.60
C ALA A 122 -2.66 -2.33 -5.04
N ALA A 123 -2.73 -1.01 -5.21
CA ALA A 123 -1.73 -0.08 -4.69
C ALA A 123 -2.12 0.39 -3.29
N ALA A 124 -1.53 -0.23 -2.28
CA ALA A 124 -1.75 0.10 -0.88
C ALA A 124 -1.25 1.51 -0.55
N ASP A 125 -2.06 2.20 0.24
CA ASP A 125 -1.72 3.48 0.85
C ASP A 125 -1.92 3.46 2.37
N TYR A 126 -2.34 2.32 2.95
CA TYR A 126 -2.57 2.24 4.38
C TYR A 126 -2.13 0.91 4.98
N PHE A 127 -1.42 0.96 6.12
CA PHE A 127 -1.07 -0.23 6.89
C PHE A 127 -1.35 -0.02 8.37
N VAL A 128 -1.91 -1.03 9.03
CA VAL A 128 -2.09 -1.05 10.48
C VAL A 128 -1.63 -2.34 11.11
N CYS A 129 -1.19 -2.28 12.35
CA CYS A 129 -0.92 -3.46 13.16
C CYS A 129 -1.59 -3.34 14.54
N GLY A 130 -2.58 -4.20 14.81
CA GLY A 130 -3.24 -4.26 16.13
C GLY A 130 -2.30 -4.65 17.27
N HIS A 131 -1.20 -5.37 16.98
CA HIS A 131 -0.26 -5.85 18.00
C HIS A 131 0.67 -4.79 18.56
N CYS A 132 1.09 -3.79 17.77
CA CYS A 132 2.01 -2.72 18.20
C CYS A 132 1.45 -1.30 18.00
N GLN A 133 0.23 -1.21 17.45
CA GLN A 133 -0.46 0.03 17.12
C GLN A 133 0.31 0.88 16.10
N LEU A 134 1.08 0.24 15.21
CA LEU A 134 1.69 0.94 14.08
C LEU A 134 0.59 1.29 13.09
N VAL A 135 0.59 2.53 12.62
CA VAL A 135 -0.23 3.00 11.51
C VAL A 135 0.71 3.75 10.56
N LEU A 136 0.71 3.34 9.30
CA LEU A 136 1.38 4.01 8.21
C LEU A 136 0.31 4.44 7.22
N ASP A 137 0.28 5.73 6.92
CA ASP A 137 -0.76 6.38 6.12
C ASP A 137 -0.07 7.15 4.99
N GLY A 138 -0.13 6.56 3.81
CA GLY A 138 0.49 6.98 2.57
C GLY A 138 1.50 5.97 2.04
N TYR A 139 1.45 5.75 0.72
CA TYR A 139 2.39 4.95 -0.06
C TYR A 139 3.87 5.17 0.29
N GLU A 140 4.30 6.44 0.38
CA GLU A 140 5.70 6.79 0.64
C GLU A 140 6.17 6.29 2.03
N LEU A 141 5.28 6.25 3.03
CA LEU A 141 5.59 5.73 4.36
C LEU A 141 5.67 4.21 4.37
N LEU A 142 4.85 3.52 3.58
CA LEU A 142 4.90 2.07 3.42
C LEU A 142 6.25 1.65 2.83
N VAL A 143 6.63 2.26 1.70
CA VAL A 143 7.92 2.03 1.04
C VAL A 143 9.08 2.34 1.99
N ALA A 144 9.06 3.49 2.66
CA ALA A 144 10.12 3.88 3.59
C ALA A 144 10.20 2.97 4.84
N ALA A 145 9.10 2.31 5.22
CA ALA A 145 9.08 1.32 6.29
C ALA A 145 9.49 -0.09 5.84
N GLY A 146 9.77 -0.29 4.55
CA GLY A 146 10.15 -1.57 3.97
C GLY A 146 8.97 -2.52 3.72
N ILE A 147 7.77 -1.99 3.58
CA ILE A 147 6.57 -2.75 3.19
C ILE A 147 6.42 -2.66 1.67
N GLU A 148 6.16 -3.79 1.01
CA GLU A 148 5.78 -3.82 -0.40
C GLU A 148 4.36 -3.22 -0.54
N PRO A 149 4.19 -2.06 -1.18
CA PRO A 149 2.91 -1.39 -1.23
C PRO A 149 1.98 -1.96 -2.32
N VAL A 150 2.42 -2.92 -3.14
CA VAL A 150 1.58 -3.50 -4.19
C VAL A 150 1.31 -4.96 -3.87
N PHE A 151 0.04 -5.36 -3.91
CA PHE A 151 -0.36 -6.74 -3.73
C PHE A 151 -1.42 -7.15 -4.76
N GLU A 152 -1.42 -8.43 -5.13
CA GLU A 152 -2.40 -8.96 -6.07
C GLU A 152 -3.73 -9.21 -5.36
N VAL A 153 -4.83 -8.86 -6.04
CA VAL A 153 -6.19 -9.12 -5.61
C VAL A 153 -6.97 -9.85 -6.68
N GLU A 154 -7.88 -10.70 -6.23
CA GLU A 154 -8.80 -11.46 -7.08
C GLU A 154 -10.22 -10.92 -6.88
N ASP A 155 -10.91 -10.62 -7.99
CA ASP A 155 -12.32 -10.22 -7.99
C ASP A 155 -12.96 -10.63 -9.33
N ASP A 156 -14.14 -11.26 -9.26
CA ASP A 156 -14.91 -11.67 -10.44
C ASP A 156 -15.36 -10.43 -11.25
N ASP A 157 -15.56 -9.29 -10.58
CA ASP A 157 -15.88 -8.00 -11.22
C ASP A 157 -14.83 -7.61 -12.27
N PHE A 158 -13.56 -8.01 -12.09
CA PHE A 158 -12.50 -7.70 -13.06
C PHE A 158 -12.69 -8.46 -14.37
N ILE A 159 -13.28 -9.66 -14.34
CA ILE A 159 -13.63 -10.42 -15.55
C ILE A 159 -14.73 -9.66 -16.31
N GLU A 160 -15.79 -9.22 -15.63
CA GLU A 160 -16.89 -8.47 -16.25
C GLU A 160 -16.38 -7.16 -16.87
N GLN A 161 -15.52 -6.44 -16.15
CA GLN A 161 -14.95 -5.17 -16.60
C GLN A 161 -14.05 -5.31 -17.83
N LEU A 162 -13.24 -6.38 -17.91
CA LEU A 162 -12.36 -6.65 -19.05
C LEU A 162 -13.08 -7.31 -20.23
N SER A 163 -14.13 -8.10 -19.97
CA SER A 163 -14.86 -8.86 -20.98
C SER A 163 -15.93 -8.07 -21.71
N GLY A 164 -16.06 -6.76 -21.41
CA GLY A 164 -17.11 -5.87 -21.89
C GLY A 164 -17.68 -6.26 -23.25
N GLU A 165 -18.87 -6.88 -23.24
CA GLU A 165 -19.70 -6.92 -24.43
C GLU A 165 -19.95 -5.45 -24.82
N PRO A 166 -19.74 -5.04 -26.09
CA PRO A 166 -20.37 -3.80 -26.54
C PRO A 166 -21.86 -3.97 -26.31
N ASP A 167 -22.46 -3.03 -25.59
CA ASP A 167 -23.91 -2.87 -25.50
C ASP A 167 -24.42 -2.79 -26.94
N TYR A 168 -24.83 -3.94 -27.50
CA TYR A 168 -25.43 -4.01 -28.82
C TYR A 168 -26.75 -3.27 -28.68
N GLY A 169 -26.70 -1.98 -29.02
CA GLY A 169 -27.85 -1.13 -29.19
C GLY A 169 -28.87 -1.90 -30.02
N ASN A 170 -29.93 -2.33 -29.36
CA ASN A 170 -31.12 -2.80 -30.06
C ASN A 170 -31.72 -1.58 -30.77
N GLU A 171 -31.41 -1.42 -32.07
CA GLU A 171 -32.25 -0.70 -33.03
C GLU A 171 -33.55 -1.48 -33.30
#